data_AF-A0A1X9N9Y3-F1
#
_entry.id   AF-A0A1X9N9Y3-F1
#
_cell.length_a   1.000
_cell.length_b   1.000
_cell.length_c   1.000
_cell.angle_alpha   90.00
_cell.angle_beta   90.00
_cell.angle_gamma   90.00
#
_symmetry.space_group_name_H-M   'P 1'
#
loop_
_entity.id
_entity.type
_entity.pdbx_description
1 polymer ?
#
loop_
_entity_poly.entity_id
_entity_poly.type
_entity_poly.pdbx_seq_one_letter_code
_entity_poly.pdbx_strand_id
1 'polypeptide(L)'
;MENFRYYVYEIRTPDGEVFYVGKGEGGRKDAHLKEALSSEKNSDKLTRLRDIINQNQEPLVRVVGRFKTESEAFAVESTLIHWVYGIDNLANDQSGHGSDYIRPKGLLDHIDGIDTAENVNLQDLKNQVTQRGGKLELVFDVLTKRVAGRDVSMIQAGKKDKYMSIKISSDVALRVYVTSGKDTRLNTWFGLEPGGDKKKLNEFASAINCRVDSNGVFRPDAWLKVKIGLDDIDMLVEKICEADDLFVSS
;
A
#
# COMPACT_ATOMS: atom_id res chain seq x y z
N MET A 1 -7.76 14.29 20.97
CA MET A 1 -7.93 14.60 19.53
C MET A 1 -7.60 13.34 18.76
N GLU A 2 -8.41 12.95 17.79
CA GLU A 2 -8.12 11.78 16.95
C GLU A 2 -6.78 11.94 16.22
N ASN A 3 -5.99 10.86 16.17
CA ASN A 3 -4.65 10.85 15.59
C ASN A 3 -4.72 10.67 14.06
N PHE A 4 -4.85 11.77 13.32
CA PHE A 4 -4.76 11.73 11.86
C PHE A 4 -3.34 12.06 11.40
N ARG A 5 -2.53 11.00 11.23
CA ARG A 5 -1.12 11.09 10.85
C ARG A 5 -0.92 11.57 9.42
N TYR A 6 -1.81 11.19 8.50
CA TYR A 6 -1.68 11.45 7.08
C TYR A 6 -2.68 12.50 6.61
N TYR A 7 -2.34 13.19 5.53
CA TYR A 7 -3.23 14.13 4.87
C TYR A 7 -2.97 14.15 3.36
N VAL A 8 -4.02 14.48 2.61
CA VAL A 8 -3.93 14.80 1.19
C VAL A 8 -4.11 16.30 1.02
N TYR A 9 -3.28 16.91 0.19
CA TYR A 9 -3.28 18.34 -0.06
C TYR A 9 -3.14 18.64 -1.54
N GLU A 10 -3.53 19.85 -1.89
CA GLU A 10 -3.40 20.43 -3.23
C GLU A 10 -2.47 21.64 -3.15
N ILE A 11 -1.73 21.85 -4.24
CA ILE A 11 -1.08 23.12 -4.52
C ILE A 11 -1.82 23.75 -5.69
N ARG A 12 -2.16 25.02 -5.50
CA ARG A 12 -2.93 25.80 -6.45
C ARG A 12 -2.20 27.06 -6.85
N THR A 13 -2.48 27.52 -8.06
CA THR A 13 -2.11 28.85 -8.50
C THR A 13 -2.86 29.92 -7.68
N PRO A 14 -2.41 31.19 -7.72
CA PRO A 14 -3.09 32.28 -7.01
C PRO A 14 -4.55 32.51 -7.44
N ASP A 15 -4.91 32.19 -8.68
CA ASP A 15 -6.28 32.23 -9.23
C ASP A 15 -7.11 30.98 -8.88
N GLY A 16 -6.50 29.99 -8.21
CA GLY A 16 -7.18 28.85 -7.59
C GLY A 16 -7.16 27.55 -8.39
N GLU A 17 -6.52 27.53 -9.56
CA GLU A 17 -6.32 26.34 -10.39
C GLU A 17 -5.44 25.32 -9.64
N VAL A 18 -5.92 24.08 -9.51
CA VAL A 18 -5.13 22.99 -8.92
C VAL A 18 -4.17 22.48 -9.97
N PHE A 19 -2.87 22.49 -9.65
CA PHE A 19 -1.84 21.96 -10.54
C PHE A 19 -1.01 20.84 -9.91
N TYR A 20 -1.21 20.53 -8.63
CA TYR A 20 -0.53 19.41 -7.99
C TYR A 20 -1.37 18.86 -6.85
N VAL A 21 -1.39 17.53 -6.71
CA VAL A 21 -1.98 16.82 -5.58
C VAL A 21 -0.90 15.99 -4.92
N GLY A 22 -0.86 15.97 -3.59
CA GLY A 22 0.12 15.18 -2.87
C GLY A 22 -0.41 14.60 -1.56
N LYS A 23 0.16 13.48 -1.15
CA LYS A 23 0.08 12.95 0.22
C LYS A 23 1.20 13.50 1.09
N GLY A 24 0.90 13.76 2.37
CA GLY A 24 1.88 14.17 3.36
C GLY A 24 1.66 13.56 4.74
N GLU A 25 2.72 13.57 5.54
CA GLU A 25 2.69 13.42 6.99
C GLU A 25 3.55 14.54 7.60
N GLY A 26 3.25 14.97 8.83
CA GLY A 26 3.97 16.06 9.49
C GLY A 26 4.03 17.36 8.66
N GLY A 27 5.20 18.02 8.63
CA GLY A 27 5.43 19.29 7.94
C GLY A 27 5.70 19.20 6.42
N ARG A 28 5.43 18.06 5.77
CA ARG A 28 5.81 17.83 4.37
C ARG A 28 5.27 18.89 3.38
N LYS A 29 4.05 19.39 3.59
CA LYS A 29 3.48 20.48 2.79
C LYS A 29 4.37 21.74 2.73
N ASP A 30 5.09 22.04 3.82
CA ASP A 30 5.94 23.22 3.95
C ASP A 30 7.34 22.96 3.36
N ALA A 31 7.71 21.69 3.16
CA ALA A 31 8.99 21.29 2.57
C ALA A 31 9.06 21.61 1.07
N HIS A 32 7.95 21.52 0.33
CA HIS A 32 7.95 21.79 -1.12
C HIS A 32 8.19 23.26 -1.46
N LEU A 33 7.68 24.20 -0.65
CA LEU A 33 7.96 25.62 -0.85
C LEU A 33 9.46 25.93 -0.62
N LYS A 34 10.05 25.28 0.39
CA LYS A 34 11.50 25.38 0.65
C LYS A 34 12.33 24.73 -0.45
N GLU A 35 11.89 23.57 -0.96
CA GLU A 35 12.55 22.85 -2.04
C GLU A 35 12.57 23.67 -3.34
N ALA A 36 11.46 24.33 -3.69
CA ALA A 36 11.39 25.19 -4.88
C ALA A 36 12.40 26.34 -4.86
N LEU A 37 12.68 26.90 -3.67
CA LEU A 37 13.62 28.00 -3.45
C LEU A 37 15.09 27.57 -3.36
N SER A 38 15.38 26.32 -3.03
CA SER A 38 16.73 25.85 -2.68
C SER A 38 17.30 24.76 -3.60
N SER A 39 16.45 24.08 -4.36
CA SER A 39 16.85 22.98 -5.23
C SER A 39 17.11 23.46 -6.65
N GLU A 40 18.16 22.94 -7.30
CA GLU A 40 18.39 23.09 -8.74
C GLU A 40 17.66 22.03 -9.58
N LYS A 41 16.94 21.10 -8.92
CA LYS A 41 16.21 20.03 -9.62
C LYS A 41 15.13 20.64 -10.52
N ASN A 42 15.00 20.12 -11.74
CA ASN A 42 13.93 20.48 -12.66
C ASN A 42 12.86 19.38 -12.65
N SER A 43 11.66 19.77 -12.23
CA SER A 43 10.43 19.00 -12.43
C SER A 43 9.29 19.98 -12.66
N ASP A 44 8.22 19.56 -13.33
CA ASP A 44 7.13 20.45 -13.75
C ASP A 44 6.50 21.17 -12.55
N LYS A 45 6.39 20.46 -11.42
CA LYS A 45 5.96 21.02 -10.13
C LYS A 45 6.86 22.16 -9.67
N LEU A 46 8.18 21.96 -9.67
CA LEU A 46 9.13 22.96 -9.17
C LEU A 46 9.21 24.15 -10.12
N THR A 47 9.15 23.91 -11.43
CA THR A 47 9.08 24.97 -12.45
C THR A 47 7.86 25.85 -12.22
N ARG A 48 6.66 25.25 -12.10
CA ARG A 48 5.41 26.01 -11.88
C ARG A 48 5.42 26.77 -10.55
N LEU A 49 6.00 26.20 -9.48
CA LEU A 49 6.19 26.89 -8.21
C LEU A 49 7.14 28.09 -8.34
N ARG A 50 8.27 27.94 -9.03
CA ARG A 50 9.23 29.03 -9.26
C ARG A 50 8.61 30.14 -10.10
N ASP A 51 7.80 29.81 -11.11
CA ASP A 51 7.13 30.80 -11.95
C ASP A 51 6.16 31.67 -11.14
N ILE A 52 5.40 31.07 -10.22
CA ILE A 52 4.51 31.80 -9.29
C ILE A 52 5.34 32.73 -8.37
N ILE A 53 6.43 32.21 -7.80
CA ILE A 53 7.29 32.97 -6.88
C ILE A 53 7.99 34.14 -7.61
N ASN A 54 8.48 33.92 -8.83
CA ASN A 54 9.15 34.92 -9.65
C ASN A 54 8.19 36.07 -10.05
N GLN A 55 6.89 35.81 -10.06
CA GLN A 55 5.85 36.83 -10.25
C GLN A 55 5.49 37.58 -8.95
N ASN A 56 6.25 37.38 -7.87
CA ASN A 56 5.98 37.89 -6.52
C ASN A 56 4.60 37.46 -5.98
N GLN A 57 4.16 36.26 -6.37
CA GLN A 57 2.93 35.65 -5.88
C GLN A 57 3.23 34.44 -4.99
N GLU A 58 2.25 34.04 -4.18
CA GLU A 58 2.35 32.85 -3.34
C GLU A 58 1.39 31.75 -3.82
N PRO A 59 1.86 30.50 -3.98
CA PRO A 59 0.98 29.38 -4.28
C PRO A 59 0.06 29.09 -3.09
N LEU A 60 -1.17 28.68 -3.36
CA LEU A 60 -2.13 28.34 -2.31
C LEU A 60 -2.03 26.84 -1.99
N VAL A 61 -1.71 26.51 -0.74
CA VAL A 61 -1.70 25.12 -0.26
C VAL A 61 -2.97 24.84 0.53
N ARG A 62 -3.71 23.80 0.15
CA ARG A 62 -4.98 23.42 0.78
C ARG A 62 -4.96 21.94 1.18
N VAL A 63 -5.25 21.65 2.45
CA VAL A 63 -5.47 20.27 2.90
C VAL A 63 -6.90 19.88 2.53
N VAL A 64 -7.04 18.80 1.77
CA VAL A 64 -8.32 18.26 1.30
C VAL A 64 -8.94 17.33 2.34
N GLY A 65 -8.10 16.50 2.97
CA GLY A 65 -8.55 15.52 3.95
C GLY A 65 -7.42 15.04 4.85
N ARG A 66 -7.80 14.49 6.00
CA ARG A 66 -6.90 13.88 6.98
C ARG A 66 -7.32 12.43 7.22
N PHE A 67 -6.34 11.54 7.31
CA PHE A 67 -6.54 10.10 7.29
C PHE A 67 -5.73 9.43 8.39
N LYS A 68 -6.25 8.31 8.89
CA LYS A 68 -5.59 7.53 9.94
C LYS A 68 -4.53 6.65 9.30
N THR A 69 -4.88 6.00 8.18
CA THR A 69 -3.97 5.11 7.45
C THR A 69 -3.29 5.83 6.28
N GLU A 70 -2.12 5.33 5.91
CA GLU A 70 -1.41 5.77 4.70
C GLU A 70 -2.15 5.34 3.43
N SER A 71 -2.72 4.14 3.43
CA SER A 71 -3.48 3.56 2.33
C SER A 71 -4.74 4.37 1.99
N GLU A 72 -5.47 4.86 3.01
CA GLU A 72 -6.61 5.78 2.83
C GLU A 72 -6.17 7.05 2.11
N ALA A 73 -5.07 7.65 2.56
CA ALA A 73 -4.56 8.87 1.97
C ALA A 73 -4.06 8.64 0.53
N PHE A 74 -3.44 7.48 0.24
CA PHE A 74 -3.07 7.10 -1.12
C PHE A 74 -4.27 6.91 -2.04
N ALA A 75 -5.33 6.24 -1.57
CA ALA A 75 -6.54 6.05 -2.36
C ALA A 75 -7.17 7.40 -2.75
N VAL A 76 -7.22 8.35 -1.81
CA VAL A 76 -7.73 9.70 -2.07
C VAL A 76 -6.81 10.49 -3.01
N GLU A 77 -5.48 10.45 -2.80
CA GLU A 77 -4.51 11.09 -3.69
C GLU A 77 -4.68 10.61 -5.14
N SER A 78 -4.67 9.29 -5.37
CA SER A 78 -4.83 8.71 -6.71
C SER A 78 -6.18 9.04 -7.32
N THR A 79 -7.25 9.06 -6.53
CA THR A 79 -8.59 9.48 -6.99
C THR A 79 -8.60 10.93 -7.47
N LEU A 80 -8.00 11.84 -6.70
CA LEU A 80 -7.92 13.25 -7.09
C LEU A 80 -7.07 13.44 -8.35
N ILE A 81 -5.92 12.76 -8.42
CA ILE A 81 -5.01 12.83 -9.58
C ILE A 81 -5.71 12.33 -10.84
N HIS A 82 -6.27 11.13 -10.83
CA HIS A 82 -6.73 10.48 -12.06
C HIS A 82 -8.17 10.83 -12.43
N TRP A 83 -9.10 10.82 -11.47
CA TRP A 83 -10.53 10.96 -11.75
C TRP A 83 -11.00 12.42 -11.70
N VAL A 84 -10.58 13.18 -10.69
CA VAL A 84 -11.10 14.55 -10.45
C VAL A 84 -10.37 15.59 -11.29
N TYR A 85 -9.05 15.63 -11.20
CA TYR A 85 -8.23 16.62 -11.91
C TYR A 85 -7.76 16.10 -13.25
N GLY A 86 -7.42 14.81 -13.35
CA GLY A 86 -6.80 14.19 -14.51
C GLY A 86 -5.30 14.45 -14.49
N ILE A 87 -4.50 13.39 -14.60
CA ILE A 87 -3.03 13.45 -14.48
C ILE A 87 -2.41 14.45 -15.46
N ASP A 88 -2.93 14.53 -16.68
CA ASP A 88 -2.43 15.43 -17.73
C ASP A 88 -2.65 16.92 -17.42
N ASN A 89 -3.53 17.24 -16.46
CA ASN A 89 -3.77 18.62 -16.01
C ASN A 89 -2.93 18.98 -14.77
N LEU A 90 -2.15 18.04 -14.25
CA LEU A 90 -1.34 18.21 -13.05
C LEU A 90 0.15 18.14 -13.39
N ALA A 91 0.97 18.75 -12.55
CA ALA A 91 2.43 18.73 -12.60
C ALA A 91 3.00 17.58 -11.73
N ASN A 92 2.22 16.51 -11.53
CA ASN A 92 2.59 15.36 -10.73
C ASN A 92 3.59 14.49 -11.52
N ASP A 93 4.82 14.34 -11.01
CA ASP A 93 5.83 13.43 -11.62
C ASP A 93 5.48 11.95 -11.45
N GLN A 94 4.60 11.63 -10.50
CA GLN A 94 4.17 10.28 -10.16
C GLN A 94 2.65 10.22 -10.20
N SER A 95 2.11 9.16 -10.80
CA SER A 95 0.66 8.93 -10.97
C SER A 95 -0.08 8.72 -9.64
N GLY A 96 0.63 8.38 -8.56
CA GLY A 96 0.03 7.99 -7.29
C GLY A 96 -0.12 6.47 -7.16
N HIS A 97 -0.28 5.99 -5.93
CA HIS A 97 -0.35 4.56 -5.66
C HIS A 97 -1.68 3.95 -6.09
N GLY A 98 -1.64 2.84 -6.84
CA GLY A 98 -2.84 2.14 -7.29
C GLY A 98 -3.64 2.89 -8.35
N SER A 99 -2.99 3.76 -9.14
CA SER A 99 -3.61 4.51 -10.24
C SER A 99 -4.37 3.64 -11.24
N ASP A 100 -3.93 2.40 -11.44
CA ASP A 100 -4.56 1.43 -12.37
C ASP A 100 -6.00 1.06 -11.96
N TYR A 101 -6.34 1.25 -10.67
CA TYR A 101 -7.67 1.00 -10.13
C TYR A 101 -8.56 2.24 -10.12
N ILE A 102 -8.08 3.36 -10.68
CA ILE A 102 -8.81 4.62 -10.73
C ILE A 102 -9.17 4.95 -12.17
N ARG A 103 -10.45 5.19 -12.40
CA ARG A 103 -10.96 5.65 -13.70
C ARG A 103 -10.32 6.98 -14.08
N PRO A 104 -9.74 7.10 -15.29
CA PRO A 104 -9.27 8.39 -15.81
C PRO A 104 -10.40 9.40 -15.98
N LYS A 105 -10.10 10.67 -15.73
CA LYS A 105 -11.04 11.78 -15.87
C LYS A 105 -11.66 11.81 -17.25
N GLY A 106 -12.99 11.83 -17.28
CA GLY A 106 -13.76 11.94 -18.53
C GLY A 106 -13.91 10.63 -19.31
N LEU A 107 -13.21 9.56 -18.93
CA LEU A 107 -13.40 8.24 -19.54
C LEU A 107 -14.61 7.56 -18.93
N LEU A 108 -15.74 7.54 -19.66
CA LEU A 108 -17.00 6.93 -19.22
C LEU A 108 -17.26 5.56 -19.83
N ASP A 109 -16.42 5.12 -20.75
CA ASP A 109 -16.51 3.78 -21.33
C ASP A 109 -16.28 2.70 -20.27
N HIS A 110 -16.75 1.49 -20.56
CA HIS A 110 -16.57 0.34 -19.69
C HIS A 110 -15.09 0.00 -19.51
N ILE A 111 -14.66 -0.17 -18.25
CA ILE A 111 -13.29 -0.57 -17.89
C ILE A 111 -13.34 -1.87 -17.09
N ASP A 112 -12.80 -2.93 -17.66
CA ASP A 112 -12.63 -4.21 -16.96
C ASP A 112 -11.73 -4.03 -15.73
N GLY A 113 -12.12 -4.63 -14.60
CA GLY A 113 -11.44 -4.46 -13.31
C GLY A 113 -11.91 -3.26 -12.48
N ILE A 114 -12.64 -2.31 -13.10
CA ILE A 114 -13.28 -1.18 -12.40
C ILE A 114 -14.81 -1.35 -12.40
N ASP A 115 -15.43 -1.51 -13.56
CA ASP A 115 -16.89 -1.68 -13.68
C ASP A 115 -17.33 -3.13 -13.46
N THR A 116 -16.51 -4.05 -13.95
CA THR A 116 -16.59 -5.47 -13.63
C THR A 116 -15.50 -5.77 -12.61
N ALA A 117 -15.88 -6.33 -11.47
CA ALA A 117 -14.87 -6.95 -10.62
C ALA A 117 -14.12 -7.98 -11.49
N GLU A 118 -12.79 -7.97 -11.47
CA GLU A 118 -12.03 -9.09 -12.02
C GLU A 118 -12.55 -10.34 -11.32
N ASN A 119 -13.37 -11.12 -12.02
CA ASN A 119 -13.71 -12.46 -11.60
C ASN A 119 -12.44 -13.27 -11.81
N VAL A 120 -11.57 -13.21 -10.80
CA VAL A 120 -10.48 -14.14 -10.58
C VAL A 120 -11.15 -15.52 -10.50
N ASN A 121 -11.35 -16.15 -11.66
CA ASN A 121 -11.98 -17.45 -11.73
C ASN A 121 -11.02 -18.43 -11.06
N LEU A 122 -11.37 -18.80 -9.83
CA LEU A 122 -10.55 -19.68 -9.01
C LEU A 122 -10.28 -21.01 -9.73
N GLN A 123 -11.18 -21.46 -10.63
CA GLN A 123 -10.96 -22.65 -11.44
C GLN A 123 -9.92 -22.41 -12.55
N ASP A 124 -9.94 -21.26 -13.22
CA ASP A 124 -8.96 -20.95 -14.28
C ASP A 124 -7.55 -20.79 -13.69
N LEU A 125 -7.44 -20.19 -12.50
CA LEU A 125 -6.18 -20.12 -11.76
C LEU A 125 -5.72 -21.49 -11.26
N LYS A 126 -6.62 -22.31 -10.73
CA LYS A 126 -6.35 -23.72 -10.39
C LYS A 126 -5.81 -24.47 -11.62
N ASN A 127 -6.39 -24.26 -12.80
CA ASN A 127 -6.00 -24.92 -14.05
C ASN A 127 -4.64 -24.44 -14.59
N GLN A 128 -4.40 -23.13 -14.61
CA GLN A 128 -3.13 -22.55 -15.09
C GLN A 128 -1.94 -22.96 -14.21
N VAL A 129 -2.12 -23.06 -12.89
CA VAL A 129 -1.05 -23.44 -11.97
C VAL A 129 -0.73 -24.93 -12.04
N THR A 130 -1.75 -25.78 -12.20
CA THR A 130 -1.51 -27.23 -12.38
C THR A 130 -0.53 -27.51 -13.55
N GLN A 131 -0.38 -26.57 -14.47
CA GLN A 131 0.53 -26.66 -15.62
C GLN A 131 1.87 -25.89 -15.48
N ARG A 132 2.05 -24.99 -14.49
CA ARG A 132 3.20 -24.06 -14.45
C ARG A 132 3.99 -23.97 -13.12
N GLY A 133 3.49 -24.49 -12.00
CA GLY A 133 4.19 -24.35 -10.72
C GLY A 133 3.59 -25.14 -9.56
N GLY A 134 4.25 -25.09 -8.40
CA GLY A 134 3.75 -25.69 -7.17
C GLY A 134 2.53 -24.95 -6.61
N LYS A 135 1.80 -25.61 -5.73
CA LYS A 135 0.61 -25.07 -5.04
C LYS A 135 0.87 -23.77 -4.26
N LEU A 136 2.12 -23.50 -3.92
CA LEU A 136 2.55 -22.30 -3.21
C LEU A 136 2.54 -21.07 -4.12
N GLU A 137 3.11 -21.23 -5.32
CA GLU A 137 3.19 -20.17 -6.33
C GLU A 137 1.78 -19.68 -6.73
N LEU A 138 0.78 -20.57 -6.73
CA LEU A 138 -0.63 -20.18 -6.93
C LEU A 138 -1.19 -19.28 -5.84
N VAL A 139 -0.98 -19.66 -4.59
CA VAL A 139 -1.47 -18.87 -3.45
C VAL A 139 -0.82 -17.49 -3.48
N PHE A 140 0.47 -17.43 -3.83
CA PHE A 140 1.19 -16.17 -4.03
C PHE A 140 0.58 -15.32 -5.15
N ASP A 141 0.35 -15.88 -6.34
CA ASP A 141 -0.20 -15.15 -7.48
C ASP A 141 -1.61 -14.61 -7.20
N VAL A 142 -2.48 -15.45 -6.61
CA VAL A 142 -3.85 -15.04 -6.27
C VAL A 142 -3.85 -13.95 -5.19
N LEU A 143 -3.03 -14.10 -4.15
CA LEU A 143 -2.92 -13.09 -3.10
C LEU A 143 -2.40 -11.77 -3.64
N THR A 144 -1.34 -11.79 -4.45
CA THR A 144 -0.75 -10.57 -5.03
C THR A 144 -1.77 -9.77 -5.82
N LYS A 145 -2.66 -10.44 -6.56
CA LYS A 145 -3.77 -9.79 -7.26
C LYS A 145 -4.83 -9.23 -6.31
N ARG A 146 -5.16 -9.96 -5.24
CA ARG A 146 -6.20 -9.57 -4.28
C ARG A 146 -5.77 -8.46 -3.32
N VAL A 147 -4.48 -8.35 -3.02
CA VAL A 147 -3.91 -7.27 -2.20
C VAL A 147 -3.09 -6.29 -3.05
N ALA A 148 -3.55 -6.01 -4.27
CA ALA A 148 -2.83 -5.16 -5.21
C ALA A 148 -2.54 -3.76 -4.64
N GLY A 149 -1.35 -3.26 -4.94
CA GLY A 149 -0.80 -2.03 -4.35
C GLY A 149 0.09 -2.25 -3.12
N ARG A 150 0.19 -3.49 -2.62
CA ARG A 150 1.14 -3.88 -1.57
C ARG A 150 2.39 -4.54 -2.14
N ASP A 151 3.53 -4.35 -1.45
CA ASP A 151 4.78 -5.05 -1.77
C ASP A 151 4.72 -6.48 -1.21
N VAL A 152 4.40 -7.43 -2.10
CA VAL A 152 4.27 -8.86 -1.81
C VAL A 152 5.43 -9.58 -2.50
N SER A 153 6.27 -10.26 -1.71
CA SER A 153 7.46 -10.95 -2.20
C SER A 153 7.52 -12.40 -1.71
N MET A 154 7.95 -13.30 -2.57
CA MET A 154 8.18 -14.70 -2.21
C MET A 154 9.64 -14.87 -1.78
N ILE A 155 9.85 -15.34 -0.55
CA ILE A 155 11.16 -15.48 0.05
C ILE A 155 11.44 -16.95 0.39
N GLN A 156 12.67 -17.38 0.16
CA GLN A 156 13.12 -18.72 0.48
C GLN A 156 14.16 -18.65 1.61
N ALA A 157 13.82 -19.18 2.79
CA ALA A 157 14.77 -19.40 3.89
C ALA A 157 15.28 -20.85 3.85
N GLY A 158 16.48 -21.03 3.28
CA GLY A 158 17.12 -22.34 3.21
C GLY A 158 16.52 -23.29 2.17
N LYS A 159 16.81 -24.59 2.31
CA LYS A 159 16.51 -25.60 1.26
C LYS A 159 15.04 -26.04 1.19
N LYS A 160 14.25 -25.84 2.24
CA LYS A 160 12.87 -26.39 2.33
C LYS A 160 11.79 -25.37 2.68
N ASP A 161 12.14 -24.24 3.31
CA ASP A 161 11.15 -23.29 3.78
C ASP A 161 10.99 -22.13 2.80
N LYS A 162 9.83 -22.07 2.16
CA LYS A 162 9.38 -20.91 1.39
C LYS A 162 8.28 -20.20 2.17
N TYR A 163 8.30 -18.88 2.19
CA TYR A 163 7.26 -18.05 2.78
C TYR A 163 7.02 -16.82 1.92
N MET A 164 5.87 -16.20 2.11
CA MET A 164 5.55 -14.92 1.48
C MET A 164 5.79 -13.83 2.52
N SER A 165 6.39 -12.73 2.10
CA SER A 165 6.56 -11.52 2.89
C SER A 165 5.68 -10.44 2.29
N ILE A 166 4.79 -9.88 3.10
CA ILE A 166 3.86 -8.81 2.72
C ILE A 166 4.26 -7.59 3.54
N LYS A 167 4.72 -6.54 2.87
CA LYS A 167 5.04 -5.30 3.55
C LYS A 167 3.74 -4.61 3.97
N ILE A 168 3.56 -4.46 5.28
CA ILE A 168 2.41 -3.74 5.86
C ILE A 168 2.74 -2.25 5.96
N SER A 169 3.98 -1.91 6.35
CA SER A 169 4.44 -0.53 6.46
C SER A 169 5.94 -0.41 6.17
N SER A 170 6.51 0.80 6.25
CA SER A 170 7.96 0.99 6.20
C SER A 170 8.69 0.21 7.30
N ASP A 171 8.03 -0.02 8.43
CA ASP A 171 8.66 -0.48 9.66
C ASP A 171 8.31 -1.95 9.98
N VAL A 172 7.25 -2.50 9.37
CA VAL A 172 6.72 -3.84 9.67
C VAL A 172 6.42 -4.62 8.38
N ALA A 173 6.94 -5.85 8.32
CA ALA A 173 6.56 -6.84 7.32
C ALA A 173 5.82 -8.01 7.98
N LEU A 174 4.70 -8.41 7.38
CA LEU A 174 3.98 -9.62 7.72
C LEU A 174 4.52 -10.78 6.90
N ARG A 175 5.15 -11.73 7.57
CA ARG A 175 5.46 -13.04 7.00
C ARG A 175 4.23 -13.92 7.09
N VAL A 176 3.82 -14.40 5.93
CA VAL A 176 2.88 -15.49 5.76
C VAL A 176 3.70 -16.72 5.37
N TYR A 177 4.04 -17.55 6.35
CA TYR A 177 4.74 -18.80 6.09
C TYR A 177 3.79 -19.79 5.50
N VAL A 178 4.14 -20.40 4.37
CA VAL A 178 3.26 -21.34 3.69
C VAL A 178 4.08 -22.58 3.34
N THR A 179 3.90 -23.64 4.11
CA THR A 179 4.68 -24.87 3.93
C THR A 179 4.02 -25.84 2.95
N SER A 180 4.84 -26.65 2.26
CA SER A 180 4.38 -27.80 1.49
C SER A 180 3.66 -28.80 2.41
N GLY A 181 2.33 -28.86 2.32
CA GLY A 181 1.51 -29.84 3.03
C GLY A 181 1.27 -31.10 2.18
N LYS A 182 1.04 -32.24 2.85
CA LYS A 182 0.66 -33.51 2.20
C LYS A 182 -0.79 -33.55 1.70
N ASP A 183 -1.61 -32.60 2.14
CA ASP A 183 -3.00 -32.40 1.70
C ASP A 183 -3.11 -31.08 0.93
N THR A 184 -4.14 -30.93 0.12
CA THR A 184 -4.50 -29.71 -0.64
C THR A 184 -4.73 -28.44 0.21
N ARG A 185 -4.29 -28.42 1.49
CA ARG A 185 -4.14 -27.25 2.36
C ARG A 185 -2.69 -27.02 2.79
N LEU A 186 -2.25 -25.77 2.79
CA LEU A 186 -0.92 -25.35 3.20
C LEU A 186 -0.95 -24.98 4.68
N ASN A 187 0.09 -25.31 5.46
CA ASN A 187 0.14 -24.75 6.82
C ASN A 187 0.58 -23.31 6.68
N THR A 188 -0.31 -22.42 7.09
CA THR A 188 -0.08 -20.99 7.15
C THR A 188 0.14 -20.55 8.58
N TRP A 189 1.20 -19.80 8.82
CA TRP A 189 1.32 -19.05 10.07
C TRP A 189 1.82 -17.64 9.80
N PHE A 190 1.35 -16.74 10.63
CA PHE A 190 1.65 -15.33 10.54
C PHE A 190 2.80 -15.02 11.51
N GLY A 191 3.75 -14.23 11.03
CA GLY A 191 4.83 -13.72 11.85
C GLY A 191 5.13 -12.29 11.46
N LEU A 192 5.54 -11.47 12.41
CA LEU A 192 5.93 -10.09 12.13
C LEU A 192 7.45 -9.98 12.15
N GLU A 193 7.97 -9.28 11.17
CA GLU A 193 9.37 -8.93 11.09
C GLU A 193 9.59 -7.43 11.08
N PRO A 194 10.68 -6.96 11.71
CA PRO A 194 11.08 -5.57 11.60
C PRO A 194 11.56 -5.30 10.18
N GLY A 195 10.78 -4.53 9.43
CA GLY A 195 11.21 -3.95 8.16
C GLY A 195 12.12 -2.72 8.34
N GLY A 196 12.00 -2.06 9.51
CA GLY A 196 12.77 -0.88 9.89
C GLY A 196 12.97 -0.80 11.41
N ASP A 197 12.19 0.05 12.08
CA ASP A 197 12.36 0.35 13.51
C ASP A 197 11.90 -0.80 14.45
N LYS A 198 12.88 -1.56 14.95
CA LYS A 198 12.67 -2.64 15.92
C LYS A 198 11.96 -2.20 17.21
N LYS A 199 12.05 -0.92 17.60
CA LYS A 199 11.47 -0.41 18.83
C LYS A 199 9.94 -0.39 18.75
N LYS A 200 9.37 0.11 17.65
CA LYS A 200 7.92 0.13 17.42
C LYS A 200 7.33 -1.28 17.38
N LEU A 201 8.04 -2.22 16.74
CA LEU A 201 7.59 -3.61 16.69
C LEU A 201 7.58 -4.26 18.08
N ASN A 202 8.56 -3.96 18.93
CA ASN A 202 8.58 -4.42 20.32
C ASN A 202 7.45 -3.81 21.17
N GLU A 203 7.18 -2.51 21.00
CA GLU A 203 6.07 -1.82 21.67
C GLU A 203 4.72 -2.43 21.26
N PHE A 204 4.51 -2.65 19.96
CA PHE A 204 3.34 -3.36 19.43
C PHE A 204 3.23 -4.78 19.98
N ALA A 205 4.32 -5.56 19.95
CA ALA A 205 4.34 -6.92 20.46
C ALA A 205 4.06 -7.03 21.96
N SER A 206 4.28 -5.95 22.72
CA SER A 206 3.93 -5.88 24.14
C SER A 206 2.46 -5.54 24.37
N ALA A 207 1.79 -4.92 23.38
CA ALA A 207 0.38 -4.57 23.41
C ALA A 207 -0.55 -5.73 22.99
N ILE A 208 -0.01 -6.75 22.32
CA ILE A 208 -0.72 -7.96 21.92
C ILE A 208 -0.11 -9.20 22.61
N ASN A 209 -0.92 -10.22 22.96
CA ASN A 209 -0.36 -11.49 23.45
C ASN A 209 0.47 -12.14 22.33
N CYS A 210 1.79 -12.09 22.44
CA CYS A 210 2.71 -12.42 21.35
C CYS A 210 3.98 -13.09 21.89
N ARG A 211 4.48 -14.10 21.18
CA ARG A 211 5.74 -14.81 21.49
C ARG A 211 6.79 -14.49 20.44
N VAL A 212 8.04 -14.32 20.86
CA VAL A 212 9.17 -14.16 19.93
C VAL A 212 9.87 -15.51 19.76
N ASP A 213 10.05 -15.96 18.52
CA ASP A 213 10.79 -17.20 18.25
C ASP A 213 12.31 -16.97 18.18
N SER A 214 13.07 -18.06 18.04
CA SER A 214 14.54 -18.02 17.98
C SER A 214 15.11 -17.23 16.80
N ASN A 215 14.29 -16.93 15.78
CA ASN A 215 14.68 -16.15 14.61
C ASN A 215 14.28 -14.67 14.77
N GLY A 216 13.77 -14.26 15.94
CA GLY A 216 13.32 -12.89 16.20
C GLY A 216 11.98 -12.55 15.56
N VAL A 217 11.20 -13.56 15.14
CA VAL A 217 9.88 -13.37 14.53
C VAL A 217 8.84 -13.33 15.65
N PHE A 218 8.01 -12.30 15.63
CA PHE A 218 6.91 -12.10 16.58
C PHE A 218 5.68 -12.90 16.14
N ARG A 219 5.10 -13.67 17.05
CA ARG A 219 4.00 -14.61 16.82
C ARG A 219 2.82 -14.28 17.75
N PRO A 220 1.81 -13.55 17.26
CA PRO A 220 0.58 -13.31 18.02
C PRO A 220 -0.12 -14.63 18.34
N ASP A 221 -0.49 -14.84 19.61
CA ASP A 221 -1.18 -16.07 20.06
C ASP A 221 -2.57 -16.22 19.42
N ALA A 222 -3.19 -15.12 18.96
CA ALA A 222 -4.46 -15.15 18.23
C ALA A 222 -4.30 -15.64 16.77
N TRP A 223 -3.09 -15.68 16.23
CA TRP A 223 -2.78 -16.04 14.83
C TRP A 223 -2.07 -17.39 14.74
N LEU A 224 -2.52 -18.34 15.56
CA LEU A 224 -2.00 -19.71 15.57
C LEU A 224 -2.27 -20.43 14.25
N LYS A 225 -1.33 -21.34 13.92
CA LYS A 225 -1.25 -22.17 12.70
C LYS A 225 -2.62 -22.50 12.08
N VAL A 226 -2.93 -21.85 10.96
CA VAL A 226 -4.15 -22.10 10.18
C VAL A 226 -3.80 -22.93 8.95
N LYS A 227 -4.62 -23.92 8.61
CA LYS A 227 -4.45 -24.65 7.34
C LYS A 227 -5.26 -23.94 6.26
N ILE A 228 -4.59 -23.33 5.30
CA ILE A 228 -5.23 -22.51 4.25
C ILE A 228 -5.11 -23.25 2.91
N GLY A 229 -6.24 -23.55 2.30
CA GLY A 229 -6.39 -23.95 0.91
C GLY A 229 -6.71 -22.75 0.01
N LEU A 230 -6.92 -23.01 -1.28
CA LEU A 230 -7.30 -21.95 -2.23
C LEU A 230 -8.67 -21.33 -1.92
N ASP A 231 -9.56 -22.11 -1.30
CA ASP A 231 -10.89 -21.65 -0.93
C ASP A 231 -10.87 -20.83 0.39
N ASP A 232 -9.70 -20.78 1.06
CA ASP A 232 -9.49 -20.06 2.32
C ASP A 232 -8.73 -18.72 2.08
N ILE A 233 -8.61 -18.25 0.83
CA ILE A 233 -7.86 -17.04 0.46
C ILE A 233 -8.51 -15.77 0.99
N ASP A 234 -9.84 -15.66 0.98
CA ASP A 234 -10.53 -14.45 1.46
C ASP A 234 -10.27 -14.22 2.96
N MET A 235 -10.23 -15.29 3.74
CA MET A 235 -9.83 -15.25 5.16
C MET A 235 -8.37 -14.78 5.33
N LEU A 236 -7.47 -15.16 4.41
CA LEU A 236 -6.08 -14.71 4.45
C LEU A 236 -5.98 -13.20 4.15
N VAL A 237 -6.75 -12.71 3.17
CA VAL A 237 -6.85 -11.28 2.85
C VAL A 237 -7.42 -10.50 4.05
N GLU A 238 -8.47 -11.01 4.70
CA GLU A 238 -9.04 -10.40 5.90
C GLU A 238 -8.01 -10.29 7.03
N LYS A 239 -7.23 -11.35 7.29
CA LYS A 239 -6.16 -11.30 8.30
C LYS A 239 -5.04 -10.33 7.95
N ILE A 240 -4.74 -10.17 6.66
CA ILE A 240 -3.79 -9.17 6.16
C ILE A 240 -4.34 -7.74 6.39
N CYS A 241 -5.64 -7.51 6.20
CA CYS A 241 -6.29 -6.23 6.49
C CYS A 241 -6.38 -5.94 8.01
N GLU A 242 -6.75 -6.92 8.83
CA GLU A 242 -6.73 -6.79 10.29
C GLU A 242 -5.33 -6.42 10.80
N ALA A 243 -4.29 -7.01 10.19
CA ALA A 243 -2.91 -6.65 10.49
C ALA A 243 -2.67 -5.17 10.21
N ASP A 244 -3.03 -4.68 9.02
CA ASP A 244 -2.91 -3.25 8.67
C ASP A 244 -3.57 -2.33 9.70
N ASP A 245 -4.82 -2.61 10.07
CA ASP A 245 -5.58 -1.78 11.00
C ASP A 245 -4.92 -1.73 12.38
N LEU A 246 -4.39 -2.85 12.84
CA LEU A 246 -3.65 -2.95 14.09
C LEU A 246 -2.38 -2.09 14.09
N PHE A 247 -1.66 -2.01 12.96
CA PHE A 247 -0.40 -1.25 12.87
C PHE A 247 -0.57 0.22 12.52
N VAL A 248 -1.71 0.61 11.96
CA VAL A 248 -2.04 2.03 11.77
C VAL A 248 -2.51 2.67 13.08
N SER A 249 -3.18 1.90 13.93
CA SER A 249 -3.81 2.40 15.16
C SER A 249 -2.84 2.55 16.35
N SER A 250 -1.65 1.95 16.27
CA SER A 250 -0.58 1.98 17.30
C SER A 250 0.50 2.99 16.96
#